data_AF-A0A3B7D4I5-F1
#
_entry.id   AF-A0A3B7D4I5-F1
#
_cell.length_a   1.000
_cell.length_b   1.000
_cell.length_c   1.000
_cell.angle_alpha   90.00
_cell.angle_beta   90.00
_cell.angle_gamma   90.00
#
_symmetry.space_group_name_H-M   'P 1'
#
loop_
_entity.id
_entity.type
_entity.pdbx_description
1 polymer ?
#
loop_
_entity_poly.entity_id
_entity_poly.type
_entity_poly.pdbx_seq_one_letter_code
_entity_poly.pdbx_strand_id
1 'polypeptide(L)'
;MSDLALQLSHAAVATLETSSDSGAPLVLLLLGPAGAAGVYWVLYRYYRNTDKSHDFEKETIIESQPATGSDHKVDTVSGTKRTQINGNNVTQYRKRVQRSG
;
A
#
# COMPACT_ATOMS: atom_id res chain seq x y z
N MET A 1 -33.56 -37.46 21.10
CA MET A 1 -32.47 -36.49 20.81
C MET A 1 -32.57 -35.89 19.41
N SER A 2 -33.35 -36.45 18.48
CA SER A 2 -33.57 -35.93 17.13
C SER A 2 -34.48 -34.69 17.07
N ASP A 3 -35.41 -34.56 18.00
CA ASP A 3 -36.46 -33.54 17.98
C ASP A 3 -35.93 -32.13 18.28
N LEU A 4 -34.95 -32.01 19.18
CA LEU A 4 -34.33 -30.74 19.55
C LEU A 4 -33.45 -30.17 18.43
N ALA A 5 -32.74 -31.05 17.70
CA ALA A 5 -31.95 -30.67 16.54
C ALA A 5 -32.84 -30.22 15.37
N LEU A 6 -34.01 -30.86 15.21
CA LEU A 6 -35.01 -30.47 14.23
C LEU A 6 -35.65 -29.13 14.62
N GLN A 7 -36.02 -28.92 15.88
CA GLN A 7 -36.56 -27.64 16.34
C GLN A 7 -35.55 -26.48 16.20
N LEU A 8 -34.27 -26.73 16.47
CA LEU A 8 -33.20 -25.75 16.25
C LEU A 8 -33.01 -25.40 14.77
N SER A 9 -33.13 -26.36 13.86
CA SER A 9 -33.02 -26.10 12.42
C SER A 9 -34.24 -25.34 11.89
N HIS A 10 -35.45 -25.69 12.33
CA HIS A 10 -36.67 -24.97 11.96
C HIS A 10 -36.72 -23.56 12.57
N ALA A 11 -36.21 -23.38 13.80
CA ALA A 11 -36.08 -22.05 14.41
C ALA A 11 -35.05 -21.18 13.67
N ALA A 12 -33.91 -21.74 13.24
CA ALA A 12 -32.92 -21.02 12.43
C ALA A 12 -33.47 -20.61 11.05
N VAL A 13 -34.26 -21.47 10.41
CA VAL A 13 -34.96 -21.16 9.16
C VAL A 13 -36.09 -20.15 9.38
N ALA A 14 -36.85 -20.26 10.48
CA ALA A 14 -37.90 -19.30 10.85
C ALA A 14 -37.35 -17.91 11.20
N THR A 15 -36.15 -17.82 11.78
CA THR A 15 -35.45 -16.54 11.97
C THR A 15 -34.97 -15.92 10.66
N LEU A 16 -34.83 -16.71 9.58
CA LEU A 16 -34.57 -16.22 8.23
C LEU A 16 -35.87 -15.81 7.51
N GLU A 17 -36.98 -16.51 7.79
CA GLU A 17 -38.32 -16.27 7.24
C GLU A 17 -39.06 -15.08 7.86
N THR A 18 -38.50 -14.38 8.86
CA THR A 18 -39.10 -13.15 9.42
C THR A 18 -38.92 -11.95 8.47
N SER A 19 -39.54 -12.07 7.31
CA SER A 19 -39.75 -10.99 6.36
C SER A 19 -41.13 -10.41 6.64
N SER A 20 -41.26 -9.51 7.61
CA SER A 20 -42.29 -8.43 7.70
C SER A 20 -42.54 -8.00 9.15
N ASP A 21 -41.54 -7.44 9.83
CA ASP A 21 -41.70 -6.20 10.61
C ASP A 21 -40.33 -5.82 11.21
N SER A 22 -39.98 -4.54 11.14
CA SER A 22 -38.74 -3.93 11.65
C SER A 22 -37.44 -4.20 10.85
N GLY A 23 -36.59 -3.16 10.72
CA GLY A 23 -35.51 -2.94 9.73
C GLY A 23 -34.38 -3.97 9.56
N ALA A 24 -34.46 -5.16 10.17
CA ALA A 24 -33.52 -6.27 9.95
C ALA A 24 -33.30 -6.66 8.46
N PRO A 25 -34.34 -6.78 7.60
CA PRO A 25 -34.11 -7.16 6.21
C PRO A 25 -33.37 -6.07 5.41
N LEU A 26 -33.52 -4.79 5.77
CA LEU A 26 -32.80 -3.70 5.12
C LEU A 26 -31.30 -3.68 5.50
N VAL A 27 -30.97 -3.98 6.76
CA VAL A 27 -29.58 -4.08 7.20
C VAL A 27 -28.87 -5.23 6.51
N LEU A 28 -29.50 -6.40 6.41
CA LEU A 28 -28.94 -7.56 5.70
C LEU A 28 -28.77 -7.29 4.21
N LEU A 29 -29.73 -6.59 3.58
CA LEU A 29 -29.62 -6.17 2.18
C LEU A 29 -28.46 -5.20 1.95
N LEU A 30 -28.24 -4.25 2.86
CA LEU A 30 -27.15 -3.28 2.77
C LEU A 30 -25.77 -3.88 3.07
N LEU A 31 -25.71 -5.01 3.79
CA LEU A 31 -24.44 -5.63 4.19
C LEU A 31 -23.57 -6.00 2.97
N GLY A 32 -24.17 -6.48 1.89
CA GLY A 32 -23.47 -6.83 0.65
C GLY A 32 -22.81 -5.62 -0.03
N PRO A 33 -23.59 -4.61 -0.46
CA PRO A 33 -23.06 -3.39 -1.06
C PRO A 33 -22.10 -2.64 -0.15
N ALA A 34 -22.39 -2.54 1.15
CA ALA A 34 -21.50 -1.89 2.12
C ALA A 34 -20.17 -2.63 2.25
N GLY A 35 -20.20 -3.97 2.31
CA GLY A 35 -19.00 -4.80 2.32
C GLY A 35 -18.15 -4.63 1.07
N ALA A 36 -18.78 -4.66 -0.11
CA ALA A 36 -18.09 -4.46 -1.40
C ALA A 36 -17.43 -3.07 -1.49
N ALA A 37 -18.17 -2.02 -1.11
CA ALA A 37 -17.65 -0.66 -1.06
C ALA A 37 -16.48 -0.53 -0.05
N GLY A 38 -16.60 -1.16 1.12
CA GLY A 38 -15.57 -1.17 2.15
C GLY A 38 -14.27 -1.82 1.67
N VAL A 39 -14.36 -3.01 1.07
CA VAL A 39 -13.18 -3.72 0.51
C VAL A 39 -12.52 -2.88 -0.59
N TYR A 40 -13.32 -2.34 -1.52
CA TYR A 40 -12.80 -1.48 -2.57
C TYR A 40 -12.07 -0.26 -2.00
N TRP A 41 -12.65 0.41 -1.01
CA TRP A 41 -12.09 1.62 -0.42
C TRP A 41 -10.78 1.37 0.32
N VAL A 42 -10.70 0.27 1.07
CA VAL A 42 -9.45 -0.14 1.76
C VAL A 42 -8.33 -0.40 0.75
N LEU A 43 -8.61 -1.15 -0.31
CA LEU A 43 -7.63 -1.42 -1.36
C LEU A 43 -7.22 -0.15 -2.10
N TYR A 44 -8.19 0.72 -2.41
CA TYR A 44 -7.95 2.01 -3.03
C TYR A 44 -6.99 2.82 -2.16
N ARG A 45 -7.26 2.99 -0.87
CA ARG A 45 -6.41 3.78 0.04
C ARG A 45 -5.03 3.15 0.23
N TYR A 46 -4.96 1.83 0.37
CA TYR A 46 -3.71 1.09 0.57
C TYR A 46 -2.74 1.30 -0.60
N TYR A 47 -3.23 1.28 -1.85
CA TYR A 47 -2.39 1.47 -3.03
C TYR A 47 -2.26 2.93 -3.48
N ARG A 48 -3.31 3.75 -3.29
CA ARG A 48 -3.36 5.10 -3.88
C ARG A 48 -2.61 6.15 -3.10
N ASN A 49 -1.94 5.80 -2.00
CA ASN A 49 -1.08 6.71 -1.23
C ASN A 49 -1.71 8.10 -1.04
N THR A 50 -3.05 8.19 -1.01
CA THR A 50 -3.77 9.48 -1.11
C THR A 50 -3.67 10.24 0.20
N ASP A 51 -3.31 9.53 1.26
CA ASP A 51 -3.01 10.01 2.59
C ASP A 51 -1.50 10.14 2.88
N LYS A 52 -0.63 9.92 1.88
CA LYS A 52 0.80 10.24 2.00
C LYS A 52 1.06 11.60 1.40
N SER A 53 1.40 12.56 2.26
CA SER A 53 2.11 13.76 1.84
C SER A 53 3.54 13.38 1.47
N HIS A 54 4.03 13.88 0.34
CA HIS A 54 5.45 13.85 0.03
C HIS A 54 6.15 14.91 0.89
N ASP A 55 6.35 14.63 2.18
CA ASP A 55 6.99 15.54 3.15
C ASP A 55 8.44 15.93 2.80
N PHE A 56 9.00 15.34 1.75
CA PHE A 56 10.37 15.58 1.30
C PHE A 56 10.47 15.92 -0.20
N GLU A 57 9.44 16.54 -0.78
CA GLU A 57 9.65 17.32 -2.00
C GLU A 57 10.32 18.66 -1.62
N LYS A 58 11.65 18.64 -1.54
CA LYS A 58 12.42 19.88 -1.62
C LYS A 58 12.55 20.23 -3.10
N GLU A 59 11.88 21.29 -3.53
CA GLU A 59 12.33 22.03 -4.71
C GLU A 59 13.77 22.46 -4.44
N THR A 60 14.72 21.70 -5.01
CA THR A 60 16.11 22.13 -5.03
C THR A 60 16.16 23.17 -6.12
N ILE A 61 16.17 24.45 -5.74
CA ILE A 61 16.52 25.53 -6.65
C ILE A 61 17.97 25.26 -7.04
N ILE A 62 18.18 24.66 -8.22
CA ILE A 62 19.51 24.45 -8.77
C ILE A 62 19.91 25.78 -9.41
N GLU A 63 20.58 26.62 -8.64
CA GLU A 63 21.33 27.72 -9.23
C GLU A 63 22.49 27.10 -10.02
N SER A 64 22.42 27.19 -11.36
CA SER A 64 23.46 26.70 -12.24
C SER A 64 24.72 27.54 -12.07
N GLN A 65 25.60 27.13 -11.17
CA GLN A 65 26.96 27.65 -11.15
C GLN A 65 27.68 27.17 -12.41
N PRO A 66 28.46 28.02 -13.09
CA PRO A 66 29.29 27.55 -14.20
C PRO A 66 30.19 26.42 -13.71
N ALA A 67 30.19 25.30 -14.44
CA ALA A 67 31.11 24.20 -14.17
C ALA A 67 32.52 24.62 -14.61
N THR A 68 33.18 25.45 -13.79
CA THR A 68 34.60 25.80 -13.95
C THR A 68 35.44 24.74 -13.27
N GLY A 69 36.15 23.96 -14.07
CA GLY A 69 37.10 22.95 -13.61
C GLY A 69 37.77 22.29 -14.81
N SER A 70 39.07 22.01 -14.70
CA SER A 70 39.76 21.16 -15.66
C SER A 70 39.31 19.71 -15.42
N ASP A 71 38.70 19.09 -16.42
CA ASP A 71 38.33 17.68 -16.32
C ASP A 71 39.60 16.83 -16.42
N HIS A 72 40.04 16.31 -15.27
CA HIS A 72 41.14 15.37 -15.19
C HIS A 72 40.56 13.98 -15.02
N LYS A 73 40.78 13.14 -16.03
CA LYS A 73 40.44 11.72 -15.96
C LYS A 73 41.19 11.07 -14.80
N VAL A 74 40.46 10.72 -13.74
CA VAL A 74 41.02 10.11 -12.53
C VAL A 74 41.20 8.59 -12.64
N ASP A 75 40.34 7.91 -13.41
CA ASP A 75 40.44 6.46 -13.59
C ASP A 75 39.73 5.98 -14.87
N THR A 76 40.03 4.74 -15.30
CA THR A 76 39.28 4.01 -16.32
C THR A 76 38.96 2.63 -15.81
N VAL A 77 37.68 2.34 -15.58
CA VAL A 77 37.25 0.99 -15.24
C VAL A 77 36.86 0.24 -16.51
N SER A 78 37.67 -0.73 -16.92
CA SER A 78 37.34 -1.67 -18.00
C SER A 78 37.03 -3.05 -17.40
N GLY A 79 35.85 -3.61 -17.71
CA GLY A 79 35.49 -4.98 -17.32
C GLY A 79 35.00 -5.16 -15.87
N THR A 80 34.07 -4.33 -15.41
CA THR A 80 33.40 -4.53 -14.10
C THR A 80 32.63 -5.85 -14.06
N LYS A 81 33.08 -6.81 -13.23
CA LYS A 81 32.29 -8.00 -12.83
C LYS A 81 31.50 -7.78 -11.53
N ARG A 82 31.66 -6.61 -10.91
CA ARG A 82 31.09 -6.29 -9.61
C ARG A 82 29.59 -6.05 -9.77
N THR A 83 28.77 -6.79 -9.03
CA THR A 83 27.30 -6.67 -9.08
C THR A 83 26.79 -5.41 -8.41
N GLN A 84 27.65 -4.71 -7.65
CA GLN A 84 27.29 -3.53 -6.87
C GLN A 84 28.43 -2.51 -6.80
N ILE A 85 28.06 -1.24 -6.66
CA ILE A 85 28.98 -0.12 -6.44
C ILE A 85 29.36 -0.08 -4.95
N ASN A 86 30.64 0.17 -4.67
CA ASN A 86 31.12 0.37 -3.30
C ASN A 86 30.48 1.64 -2.70
N GLY A 87 29.96 1.54 -1.49
CA GLY A 87 29.24 2.64 -0.84
C GLY A 87 27.80 2.86 -1.30
N ASN A 88 27.21 1.89 -2.03
CA ASN A 88 25.80 1.97 -2.41
C ASN A 88 24.87 2.04 -1.18
N ASN A 89 23.71 2.66 -1.35
CA ASN A 89 22.72 2.88 -0.30
C ASN A 89 21.45 2.03 -0.50
N VAL A 90 21.55 0.89 -1.21
CA VAL A 90 20.39 0.11 -1.69
C VAL A 90 19.48 -0.36 -0.54
N THR A 91 20.03 -0.58 0.66
CA THR A 91 19.28 -0.96 1.87
C THR A 91 19.02 0.19 2.83
N GLN A 92 19.58 1.37 2.56
CA GLN A 92 19.49 2.56 3.41
C GLN A 92 19.11 3.77 2.55
N TYR A 93 17.91 3.74 1.98
CA TYR A 93 17.41 4.68 0.96
C TYR A 93 17.48 6.16 1.37
N ARG A 94 17.51 6.43 2.67
CA ARG A 94 17.58 7.80 3.23
C ARG A 94 19.00 8.33 3.41
N LYS A 95 20.04 7.51 3.23
CA LYS A 95 21.44 7.92 3.31
C LYS A 95 22.00 8.11 1.90
N ARG A 96 22.77 9.18 1.68
CA ARG A 96 23.43 9.43 0.40
C ARG A 96 24.61 8.49 0.21
N VAL A 97 24.81 8.06 -1.04
CA VAL A 97 26.00 7.32 -1.48
C VAL A 97 27.23 8.19 -1.25
N GLN A 98 28.21 7.66 -0.52
CA GLN A 98 29.51 8.28 -0.33
C GLN A 98 30.44 7.76 -1.43
N ARG A 99 31.11 8.67 -2.14
CA ARG A 99 32.17 8.27 -3.07
C ARG A 99 33.39 7.86 -2.26
N SER A 100 33.91 6.66 -2.50
CA SER A 100 35.25 6.31 -2.03
C SER A 100 36.24 7.20 -2.76
N GLY A 101 36.98 8.02 -1.99
CA GLY A 101 38.09 8.83 -2.50
C GLY A 101 39.29 7.99 -2.91
#